data_AF-A0A3B8HE96-F1
#
_entry.id   AF-A0A3B8HE96-F1
#
_cell.length_a   1.000
_cell.length_b   1.000
_cell.length_c   1.000
_cell.angle_alpha   90.00
_cell.angle_beta   90.00
_cell.angle_gamma   90.00
#
_symmetry.space_group_name_H-M   'P 1'
#
loop_
_entity.id
_entity.type
_entity.pdbx_description
1 polymer ?
#
loop_
_entity_poly.entity_id
_entity_poly.type
_entity_poly.pdbx_seq_one_letter_code
_entity_poly.pdbx_strand_id
1 'polypeptide(L)'
;GFDMKVLYTSRSRMDPSQEKDLKVSFAPVDVLLREADFVSLHVPLTPRTRHLIGSRELQSMKPSACLINTARGAVVDEKALVKALREGVIHAAGLDVYENEPALSPGLVELENVVLLPHVGSATIETRTRMARMAAENLLAGLKGEPPANCLNWMAINGTK
;
A
#
# COMPACT_ATOMS: atom_id res chain seq x y z
N GLY A 1 -5.36 -1.28 20.93
CA GLY A 1 -4.70 -1.90 19.75
C GLY A 1 -3.57 -2.80 20.25
N PHE A 2 -2.53 -3.00 19.44
CA PHE A 2 -1.39 -3.89 19.74
C PHE A 2 -0.23 -3.23 20.50
N ASP A 3 -0.46 -2.07 21.12
CA ASP A 3 0.54 -1.30 21.90
C ASP A 3 1.88 -1.03 21.17
N MET A 4 1.79 -0.79 19.86
CA MET A 4 2.97 -0.54 19.01
C MET A 4 3.32 0.95 18.96
N LYS A 5 4.63 1.26 18.88
CA LYS A 5 5.11 2.57 18.40
C LYS A 5 4.80 2.67 16.90
N VAL A 6 4.00 3.66 16.50
CA VAL A 6 3.60 3.83 15.10
C VAL A 6 4.41 4.96 14.46
N LEU A 7 5.27 4.60 13.52
CA LEU A 7 5.92 5.53 12.60
C LEU A 7 5.15 5.60 11.29
N TYR A 8 5.04 6.78 10.69
CA TYR A 8 4.48 6.93 9.36
C TYR A 8 5.36 7.84 8.49
N THR A 9 5.27 7.63 7.18
CA THR A 9 5.85 8.52 6.18
C THR A 9 4.81 8.84 5.12
N SER A 10 4.85 10.07 4.61
CA SER A 10 3.84 10.62 3.71
C SER A 10 4.47 11.77 2.92
N ARG A 11 3.89 12.10 1.75
CA ARG A 11 4.28 13.29 0.98
C ARG A 11 4.10 14.59 1.77
N SER A 12 3.11 14.62 2.66
CA SER A 12 2.81 15.76 3.53
C SER A 12 2.65 15.25 4.95
N ARG A 13 3.38 15.87 5.89
CA ARG A 13 3.23 15.57 7.31
C ARG A 13 1.83 15.99 7.78
N MET A 14 1.22 15.17 8.63
CA MET A 14 -0.01 15.52 9.32
C MET A 14 0.22 16.73 10.24
N ASP A 15 -0.87 17.41 10.59
CA ASP A 15 -0.80 18.45 11.61
C ASP A 15 -0.35 17.83 12.95
N PRO A 16 0.48 18.52 13.76
CA PRO A 16 0.93 18.01 15.05
C PRO A 16 -0.19 17.59 16.01
N SER A 17 -1.37 18.23 15.93
CA SER A 17 -2.55 17.82 16.72
C SER A 17 -3.05 16.44 16.30
N GLN A 18 -3.12 16.17 15.00
CA GLN A 18 -3.53 14.86 14.48
C GLN A 18 -2.53 13.76 14.84
N GLU A 19 -1.22 14.06 14.80
CA GLU A 19 -0.18 13.12 15.23
C GLU A 19 -0.34 12.74 16.70
N LYS A 20 -0.64 13.72 17.55
CA LYS A 20 -0.88 13.52 18.99
C LYS A 20 -2.13 12.69 19.24
N ASP A 21 -3.23 13.01 18.57
CA ASP A 21 -4.53 12.34 18.75
C ASP A 21 -4.46 10.88 18.30
N LEU A 22 -3.79 10.62 17.17
CA LEU A 22 -3.60 9.27 16.63
C LEU A 22 -2.43 8.51 17.28
N LYS A 23 -1.60 9.20 18.08
CA LYS A 23 -0.37 8.66 18.70
C LYS A 23 0.60 8.07 17.66
N VAL A 24 0.77 8.77 16.54
CA VAL A 24 1.70 8.40 15.47
C VAL A 24 2.82 9.44 15.36
N SER A 25 3.98 9.05 14.87
CA SER A 25 5.11 9.96 14.67
C SER A 25 5.59 9.92 13.23
N PHE A 26 5.80 11.09 12.63
CA PHE A 26 6.40 11.18 11.31
C PHE A 26 7.86 10.76 11.34
N ALA A 27 8.28 9.99 10.35
CA ALA A 27 9.67 9.72 10.07
C ALA A 27 9.96 9.78 8.55
N PRO A 28 11.13 10.27 8.14
CA PRO A 28 11.66 10.01 6.81
C PRO A 28 11.66 8.51 6.50
N VAL A 29 11.44 8.13 5.24
CA VAL A 29 11.31 6.72 4.84
C VAL A 29 12.52 5.87 5.23
N ASP A 30 13.73 6.41 5.12
CA ASP A 30 14.97 5.72 5.49
C ASP A 30 15.09 5.48 6.99
N VAL A 31 14.60 6.41 7.81
CA VAL A 31 14.53 6.25 9.28
C VAL A 31 13.47 5.21 9.63
N LEU A 32 12.28 5.29 9.01
CA LEU A 32 11.19 4.35 9.24
C LEU A 32 11.62 2.91 8.94
N LEU A 33 12.25 2.67 7.78
CA LEU A 33 12.67 1.33 7.38
C LEU A 33 13.70 0.73 8.34
N ARG A 34 14.64 1.53 8.86
CA ARG A 34 15.65 1.07 9.84
C ARG A 34 15.06 0.76 11.22
N GLU A 35 14.04 1.52 11.64
CA GLU A 35 13.47 1.40 12.98
C GLU A 35 12.31 0.41 13.08
N ALA A 36 11.58 0.16 11.99
CA ALA A 36 10.34 -0.61 12.04
C ALA A 36 10.58 -2.13 12.07
N ASP A 37 9.83 -2.83 12.93
CA ASP A 37 9.73 -4.29 12.94
C ASP A 37 8.65 -4.78 11.95
N PHE A 38 7.70 -3.92 11.61
CA PHE A 38 6.65 -4.17 10.62
C PHE A 38 6.51 -2.95 9.72
N VAL A 39 6.60 -3.15 8.41
CA VAL A 39 6.43 -2.09 7.41
C VAL A 39 5.22 -2.42 6.56
N SER A 40 4.17 -1.59 6.64
CA SER A 40 2.95 -1.76 5.84
C SER A 40 2.80 -0.65 4.81
N LEU A 41 2.57 -1.01 3.54
CA LEU A 41 2.51 -0.08 2.43
C LEU A 41 1.07 0.35 2.12
N HIS A 42 0.84 1.67 2.09
CA HIS A 42 -0.48 2.28 1.83
C HIS A 42 -0.38 3.48 0.88
N VAL A 43 0.32 3.30 -0.25
CA VAL A 43 0.51 4.35 -1.26
C VAL A 43 -0.15 3.97 -2.59
N PRO A 44 -0.66 4.94 -3.37
CA PRO A 44 -1.07 4.66 -4.74
C PRO A 44 0.15 4.28 -5.58
N LEU A 45 -0.05 3.49 -6.64
CA LEU A 45 0.97 3.31 -7.67
C LEU A 45 1.03 4.54 -8.56
N THR A 46 2.19 5.17 -8.59
CA THR A 46 2.53 6.35 -9.40
C THR A 46 3.97 6.18 -9.89
N PRO A 47 4.45 7.00 -10.85
CA PRO A 47 5.87 6.97 -11.24
C PRO A 47 6.84 7.17 -10.06
N ARG A 48 6.43 7.91 -9.02
CA ARG A 48 7.27 8.18 -7.83
C ARG A 48 7.25 7.05 -6.80
N THR A 49 6.25 6.18 -6.84
CA THR A 49 6.07 5.08 -5.88
C THR A 49 6.29 3.72 -6.51
N ARG A 50 6.54 3.64 -7.83
CA ARG A 50 6.98 2.42 -8.49
C ARG A 50 8.34 2.01 -7.94
N HIS A 51 8.44 0.77 -7.48
CA HIS A 51 9.64 0.21 -6.84
C HIS A 51 10.16 1.11 -5.71
N LEU A 52 9.24 1.73 -4.96
CA LEU A 52 9.54 2.47 -3.74
C LEU A 52 10.32 1.60 -2.75
N ILE A 53 10.00 0.30 -2.70
CA ILE A 53 10.74 -0.69 -1.94
C ILE A 53 11.52 -1.56 -2.92
N GLY A 54 12.80 -1.23 -3.14
CA GLY A 54 13.74 -2.02 -3.93
C GLY A 54 14.78 -2.72 -3.06
N SER A 55 15.84 -3.22 -3.68
CA SER A 55 16.92 -3.91 -2.95
C SER A 55 17.57 -3.04 -1.87
N ARG A 56 17.74 -1.74 -2.12
CA ARG A 56 18.35 -0.80 -1.16
C ARG A 56 17.49 -0.65 0.09
N GLU A 57 16.19 -0.48 -0.09
CA GLU A 57 15.23 -0.28 1.00
C GLU A 57 15.08 -1.55 1.82
N LEU A 58 14.97 -2.72 1.16
CA LEU A 58 14.95 -4.02 1.84
C LEU A 58 16.22 -4.24 2.69
N GLN A 59 17.39 -3.91 2.18
CA GLN A 59 18.67 -4.03 2.92
C GLN A 59 18.77 -3.07 4.11
N SER A 60 18.00 -1.99 4.12
CA SER A 60 17.97 -1.06 5.25
C SER A 60 17.03 -1.50 6.37
N MET A 61 16.15 -2.47 6.11
CA MET A 61 15.23 -3.00 7.10
C MET A 61 15.96 -3.88 8.10
N LYS A 62 15.35 -4.11 9.26
CA LYS A 62 15.88 -5.06 10.23
C LYS A 62 15.78 -6.49 9.67
N PRO A 63 16.72 -7.39 10.00
CA PRO A 63 16.59 -8.82 9.71
C PRO A 63 15.35 -9.46 10.32
N SER A 64 14.84 -8.91 11.43
CA SER A 64 13.60 -9.34 12.08
C SER A 64 12.33 -8.75 11.46
N ALA A 65 12.45 -7.83 10.49
CA ALA A 65 11.31 -7.07 10.01
C ALA A 65 10.40 -7.89 9.09
N CYS A 66 9.10 -7.59 9.12
CA CYS A 66 8.12 -8.10 8.18
C CYS A 66 7.63 -6.99 7.24
N LEU A 67 7.59 -7.26 5.94
CA LEU A 67 7.01 -6.36 4.93
C LEU A 67 5.57 -6.76 4.58
N ILE A 68 4.63 -5.82 4.62
CA ILE A 68 3.23 -6.04 4.28
C ILE A 68 2.86 -5.13 3.10
N ASN A 69 2.37 -5.73 2.02
CA ASN A 69 1.88 -4.99 0.85
C ASN A 69 0.44 -5.37 0.51
N THR A 70 -0.47 -4.45 0.83
CA THR A 70 -1.88 -4.47 0.39
C THR A 70 -2.21 -3.25 -0.47
N ALA A 71 -1.19 -2.58 -1.01
CA ALA A 71 -1.34 -1.38 -1.83
C ALA A 71 -1.41 -1.75 -3.31
N ARG A 72 -0.26 -1.82 -3.99
CA ARG A 72 -0.12 -2.28 -5.38
C ARG A 72 1.20 -3.03 -5.50
N GLY A 73 1.23 -4.09 -6.29
CA GLY A 73 2.41 -4.95 -6.37
C GLY A 73 3.67 -4.21 -6.82
N ALA A 74 3.57 -3.42 -7.90
CA ALA A 74 4.69 -2.65 -8.45
C ALA A 74 5.22 -1.52 -7.54
N VAL A 75 4.70 -1.35 -6.32
CA VAL A 75 5.34 -0.50 -5.29
C VAL A 75 6.59 -1.19 -4.74
N VAL A 76 6.65 -2.51 -4.80
CA VAL A 76 7.80 -3.33 -4.42
C VAL A 76 8.44 -3.87 -5.70
N ASP A 77 9.78 -3.83 -5.78
CA ASP A 77 10.49 -4.67 -6.75
C ASP A 77 10.39 -6.13 -6.27
N GLU A 78 9.49 -6.88 -6.88
CA GLU A 78 9.14 -8.23 -6.42
C GLU A 78 10.32 -9.22 -6.59
N LYS A 79 11.18 -9.01 -7.58
CA LYS A 79 12.41 -9.82 -7.75
C LYS A 79 13.40 -9.53 -6.62
N ALA A 80 13.56 -8.26 -6.25
CA ALA A 80 14.38 -7.89 -5.11
C ALA A 80 13.82 -8.46 -3.79
N LEU A 81 12.49 -8.48 -3.63
CA LEU A 81 11.83 -9.08 -2.48
C LEU A 81 12.08 -10.58 -2.38
N VAL A 82 11.89 -11.35 -3.46
CA VAL A 82 12.16 -12.79 -3.49
C VAL A 82 13.61 -13.08 -3.08
N LYS A 83 14.56 -12.31 -3.60
CA LYS A 83 15.98 -12.43 -3.23
C LYS A 83 16.20 -12.14 -1.74
N ALA A 84 15.67 -11.02 -1.25
CA ALA A 84 15.82 -10.59 0.14
C ALA A 84 15.25 -11.62 1.13
N LEU A 85 14.08 -12.19 0.84
CA LEU A 85 13.47 -13.23 1.67
C LEU A 85 14.28 -14.53 1.65
N ARG A 86 14.75 -14.96 0.47
CA ARG A 86 15.58 -16.15 0.31
C ARG A 86 16.92 -16.05 1.03
N GLU A 87 17.52 -14.86 1.03
CA GLU A 87 18.79 -14.57 1.69
C GLU A 87 18.63 -14.22 3.19
N GLY A 88 17.39 -14.15 3.70
CA GLY A 88 17.13 -13.78 5.10
C GLY A 88 17.46 -12.32 5.44
N VAL A 89 17.44 -11.42 4.45
CA VAL A 89 17.64 -9.97 4.64
C VAL A 89 16.53 -9.37 5.50
N ILE A 90 15.31 -9.87 5.35
CA ILE A 90 14.16 -9.58 6.21
C ILE A 90 13.50 -10.90 6.61
N HIS A 91 12.72 -10.88 7.68
CA HIS A 91 12.17 -12.09 8.28
C HIS A 91 11.09 -12.72 7.40
N ALA A 92 10.10 -11.93 6.98
CA ALA A 92 8.94 -12.43 6.23
C ALA A 92 8.24 -11.33 5.42
N ALA A 93 7.33 -11.73 4.54
CA ALA A 93 6.42 -10.81 3.86
C ALA A 93 4.97 -11.31 3.81
N GLY A 94 4.01 -10.38 3.85
CA GLY A 94 2.58 -10.64 3.62
C GLY A 94 2.10 -9.82 2.43
N LEU A 95 1.65 -10.49 1.36
CA LEU A 95 1.32 -9.87 0.08
C LEU A 95 -0.12 -10.19 -0.31
N ASP A 96 -0.88 -9.15 -0.65
CA ASP A 96 -2.20 -9.27 -1.31
C ASP A 96 -2.16 -8.85 -2.78
N VAL A 97 -1.05 -8.27 -3.25
CA VAL A 97 -0.91 -7.66 -4.58
C VAL A 97 0.45 -7.97 -5.19
N TYR A 98 0.52 -8.07 -6.52
CA TYR A 98 1.71 -8.54 -7.26
C TYR A 98 2.06 -7.65 -8.45
N GLU A 99 3.34 -7.60 -8.85
CA GLU A 99 3.78 -6.67 -9.90
C GLU A 99 3.10 -6.98 -11.25
N ASN A 100 2.87 -8.26 -11.55
CA ASN A 100 2.30 -8.72 -12.82
C ASN A 100 1.05 -9.58 -12.60
N GLU A 101 0.09 -9.11 -11.80
CA GLU A 101 -1.15 -9.84 -11.50
C GLU A 101 -1.83 -10.42 -12.77
N PRO A 102 -2.23 -11.72 -12.76
CA PRO A 102 -2.22 -12.66 -11.63
C PRO A 102 -0.89 -13.43 -11.45
N ALA A 103 0.12 -13.18 -12.27
CA ALA A 103 1.39 -13.87 -12.22
C ALA A 103 2.24 -13.41 -11.03
N LEU A 104 2.92 -14.39 -10.42
CA LEU A 104 3.87 -14.18 -9.33
C LEU A 104 5.30 -14.25 -9.87
N SER A 105 6.21 -13.52 -9.24
CA SER A 105 7.63 -13.62 -9.56
C SER A 105 8.15 -15.03 -9.29
N PRO A 106 9.03 -15.56 -10.17
CA PRO A 106 9.61 -16.88 -9.98
C PRO A 106 10.26 -17.04 -8.60
N GLY A 107 9.97 -18.16 -7.94
CA GLY A 107 10.50 -18.49 -6.61
C GLY A 107 9.72 -17.90 -5.43
N LEU A 108 8.76 -16.99 -5.64
CA LEU A 108 7.98 -16.41 -4.54
C LEU A 108 7.16 -17.47 -3.80
N VAL A 109 6.52 -18.38 -4.52
CA VAL A 109 5.67 -19.46 -3.97
C VAL A 109 6.46 -20.58 -3.27
N GLU A 110 7.78 -20.63 -3.47
CA GLU A 110 8.66 -21.63 -2.87
C GLU A 110 9.15 -21.20 -1.48
N LEU A 111 8.93 -19.93 -1.10
CA LEU A 111 9.39 -19.38 0.16
C LEU A 111 8.44 -19.76 1.30
N GLU A 112 9.00 -20.22 2.42
CA GLU A 112 8.23 -20.57 3.62
C GLU A 112 7.89 -19.34 4.47
N ASN A 113 8.60 -18.23 4.27
CA ASN A 113 8.44 -16.97 5.02
C ASN A 113 7.60 -15.93 4.26
N VAL A 114 6.63 -16.38 3.46
CA VAL A 114 5.69 -15.50 2.78
C VAL A 114 4.24 -15.97 2.94
N VAL A 115 3.34 -15.02 3.14
CA VAL A 115 1.88 -15.24 3.08
C VAL A 115 1.34 -14.52 1.85
N LEU A 116 0.60 -15.25 1.02
CA LEU A 116 0.12 -14.79 -0.29
C LEU A 116 -1.40 -14.84 -0.35
N LEU A 117 -2.03 -13.73 -0.72
CA LEU A 117 -3.47 -13.61 -0.95
C LEU A 117 -3.74 -13.08 -2.38
N PRO A 118 -4.87 -13.47 -3.02
CA PRO A 118 -5.14 -13.12 -4.42
C PRO A 118 -5.94 -11.81 -4.57
N HIS A 119 -5.41 -10.68 -4.07
CA HIS A 119 -6.00 -9.35 -4.17
C HIS A 119 -7.43 -9.27 -3.61
N VAL A 120 -7.57 -9.67 -2.35
CA VAL A 120 -8.85 -9.82 -1.66
C VAL A 120 -9.05 -8.83 -0.52
N GLY A 121 -8.18 -7.82 -0.35
CA GLY A 121 -8.28 -6.85 0.74
C GLY A 121 -9.63 -6.11 0.86
N SER A 122 -10.35 -5.93 -0.25
CA SER A 122 -11.71 -5.34 -0.27
C SER A 122 -12.84 -6.36 -0.36
N ALA A 123 -12.54 -7.67 -0.35
CA ALA A 123 -13.46 -8.74 -0.71
C ALA A 123 -14.41 -9.18 0.41
N THR A 124 -14.92 -8.24 1.22
CA THR A 124 -16.04 -8.50 2.13
C THR A 124 -17.37 -8.13 1.47
N ILE A 125 -18.46 -8.79 1.89
CA ILE A 125 -19.81 -8.52 1.35
C ILE A 125 -20.18 -7.06 1.56
N GLU A 126 -19.94 -6.53 2.76
CA GLU A 126 -20.27 -5.16 3.15
C GLU A 126 -19.48 -4.14 2.33
N THR A 127 -18.18 -4.38 2.14
CA THR A 127 -17.30 -3.48 1.40
C THR A 127 -17.67 -3.49 -0.08
N ARG A 128 -17.83 -4.67 -0.69
CA ARG A 128 -18.22 -4.79 -2.11
C ARG A 128 -19.61 -4.22 -2.38
N THR A 129 -20.56 -4.41 -1.47
CA THR A 129 -21.91 -3.82 -1.59
C THR A 129 -21.84 -2.29 -1.56
N ARG A 130 -21.07 -1.70 -0.62
CA ARG A 130 -20.88 -0.24 -0.57
C ARG A 130 -20.18 0.30 -1.81
N MET A 131 -19.16 -0.40 -2.32
CA MET A 131 -18.46 -0.02 -3.55
C MET A 131 -19.40 -0.05 -4.77
N ALA A 132 -20.20 -1.10 -4.92
CA ALA A 132 -21.17 -1.22 -6.00
C ALA A 132 -22.21 -0.10 -5.96
N ARG A 133 -22.74 0.20 -4.77
CA ARG A 133 -23.67 1.32 -4.56
C ARG A 133 -23.02 2.66 -4.91
N MET A 134 -21.82 2.92 -4.41
CA MET A 134 -21.06 4.13 -4.70
C MET A 134 -20.82 4.30 -6.21
N ALA A 135 -20.48 3.23 -6.92
CA ALA A 135 -20.30 3.26 -8.37
C ALA A 135 -21.61 3.63 -9.10
N ALA A 136 -22.73 3.03 -8.71
CA ALA A 136 -24.05 3.34 -9.28
C ALA A 136 -24.48 4.79 -9.00
N GLU A 137 -24.29 5.28 -7.77
CA GLU A 137 -24.59 6.66 -7.37
C GLU A 137 -23.77 7.67 -8.18
N ASN A 138 -22.46 7.42 -8.37
CA ASN A 138 -21.59 8.29 -9.18
C ASN A 138 -21.99 8.28 -10.67
N LEU A 139 -22.38 7.13 -11.23
CA LEU A 139 -22.87 7.03 -12.60
C LEU A 139 -24.14 7.87 -12.80
N LEU A 140 -25.11 7.75 -11.88
CA LEU A 140 -26.37 8.49 -11.96
C LEU A 140 -26.15 10.01 -11.87
N ALA A 141 -25.25 10.48 -10.99
CA ALA A 141 -24.88 11.90 -10.92
C ALA A 141 -24.28 12.38 -12.25
N GLY A 142 -23.33 11.63 -12.81
CA GLY A 142 -22.70 11.96 -14.08
C GLY A 142 -23.70 12.04 -15.24
N LEU A 143 -24.66 11.10 -15.32
CA LEU A 143 -25.73 11.12 -16.34
C LEU A 143 -26.68 12.33 -16.22
N LYS A 144 -26.78 12.94 -15.03
CA LYS A 144 -27.55 14.18 -14.79
C LYS A 144 -26.73 15.45 -15.06
N GLY A 145 -25.44 15.32 -15.39
CA GLY A 145 -24.53 16.46 -15.49
C GLY A 145 -24.15 17.06 -14.12
N GLU A 146 -24.38 16.32 -13.05
CA GLU A 146 -23.99 16.68 -11.69
C GLU A 146 -22.59 16.12 -11.39
N PRO A 147 -21.75 16.84 -10.62
CA PRO A 147 -20.44 16.34 -10.23
C PRO A 147 -20.58 15.09 -9.36
N PRO A 148 -20.08 13.91 -9.78
CA PRO A 148 -20.11 12.71 -8.95
C PRO A 148 -19.24 12.89 -7.71
N ALA A 149 -19.72 12.43 -6.55
CA ALA A 149 -19.07 12.65 -5.25
C ALA A 149 -17.63 12.13 -5.16
N ASN A 150 -17.27 11.12 -5.95
CA ASN A 150 -15.95 10.49 -5.95
C ASN A 150 -15.20 10.68 -7.29
N CYS A 151 -15.58 11.66 -8.10
CA CYS A 151 -14.90 11.94 -9.36
C CYS A 151 -13.53 12.61 -9.10
N LEU A 152 -12.46 11.99 -9.58
CA LEU A 152 -11.08 12.48 -9.37
C LEU A 152 -10.70 13.63 -10.32
N ASN A 153 -11.35 13.74 -11.47
CA ASN A 153 -10.94 14.60 -12.58
C ASN A 153 -12.13 15.38 -13.18
N TRP A 154 -13.16 15.68 -12.38
CA TRP A 154 -14.38 16.34 -12.85
C TRP A 154 -14.12 17.61 -13.67
N MET A 155 -13.24 18.49 -13.16
CA MET A 155 -12.88 19.75 -13.81
C MET A 155 -12.19 19.54 -15.15
N ALA A 156 -11.43 18.45 -15.32
CA ALA A 156 -10.77 18.15 -16.60
C ALA A 156 -11.76 17.68 -17.67
N ILE A 157 -12.91 17.14 -17.27
CA ILE A 157 -13.94 16.62 -18.19
C ILE A 157 -14.97 17.69 -18.55
N ASN A 158 -15.35 18.54 -17.60
CA ASN A 158 -16.47 19.48 -17.76
C ASN A 158 -16.08 20.97 -17.74
N GLY A 159 -14.79 21.28 -17.60
CA GLY A 159 -14.29 22.65 -17.41
C GLY A 159 -14.66 23.24 -16.05
N THR A 160 -14.09 24.40 -15.73
CA THR A 160 -14.60 25.26 -14.66
C THR A 160 -15.84 25.98 -15.20
N LYS A 161 -17.04 25.58 -14.75
CA LYS A 161 -18.20 26.46 -14.86
C LYS A 161 -18.00 27.70 -13.99
#